data_AF-A0A151QRE1-F1
#
_entry.id   AF-A0A151QRE1-F1
#
_cell.length_a   1.000
_cell.length_b   1.000
_cell.length_c   1.000
_cell.angle_alpha   90.00
_cell.angle_beta   90.00
_cell.angle_gamma   90.00
#
_symmetry.space_group_name_H-M   'P 1'
#
loop_
_entity.id
_entity.type
_entity.pdbx_description
1 polymer ?
#
loop_
_entity_poly.entity_id
_entity_poly.type
_entity_poly.pdbx_seq_one_letter_code
_entity_poly.pdbx_strand_id
1 'polypeptide(L)'
;MASPCLFPTPSHAFYAGDILVFCRGNTTGLMVVMSLPTKYGDVSSQLINLEKCRFCSSSMPATRVAQIRAILEFSVDRVPLSYLCVPLFKGQDICMVCWILRQNLPLGRVHYFL
;
A
#
# COMPACT_ATOMS: atom_id res chain seq x y z
N MET A 1 9.58 -29.88 14.17
CA MET A 1 9.66 -29.40 12.77
C MET A 1 9.32 -27.91 12.80
N ALA A 2 10.35 -27.05 12.76
CA ALA A 2 10.16 -25.61 12.74
C ALA A 2 10.02 -25.15 11.29
N SER A 3 8.81 -24.74 10.91
CA SER A 3 8.60 -23.98 9.68
C SER A 3 9.43 -22.69 9.78
N PRO A 4 10.13 -22.25 8.72
CA PRO A 4 10.91 -21.04 8.79
C PRO A 4 9.96 -19.90 9.12
N CYS A 5 10.18 -19.26 10.28
CA CYS A 5 9.59 -17.98 10.62
C CYS A 5 10.16 -16.94 9.66
N LEU A 6 9.67 -16.97 8.42
CA LEU A 6 9.97 -15.97 7.41
C LEU A 6 9.51 -14.65 8.02
N PHE A 7 10.47 -13.81 8.42
CA PHE A 7 10.18 -12.40 8.69
C PHE A 7 9.31 -11.91 7.54
N PRO A 8 8.08 -11.45 7.77
CA PRO A 8 7.15 -11.20 6.68
C PRO A 8 7.58 -9.90 6.02
N THR A 9 8.51 -10.01 5.07
CA THR A 9 8.91 -8.89 4.23
C THR A 9 7.70 -8.46 3.42
N PRO A 10 7.31 -7.17 3.49
CA PRO A 10 6.22 -6.66 2.68
C PRO A 10 6.56 -6.88 1.20
N SER A 11 5.65 -7.52 0.47
CA SER A 11 5.79 -7.70 -0.98
C SER A 11 5.19 -6.47 -1.65
N HIS A 12 5.89 -5.86 -2.60
CA HIS A 12 5.46 -4.61 -3.23
C HIS A 12 5.46 -4.73 -4.76
N ALA A 13 4.55 -4.01 -5.42
CA ALA A 13 4.49 -3.86 -6.86
C ALA A 13 4.35 -2.38 -7.23
N PHE A 14 5.11 -1.94 -8.23
CA PHE A 14 5.12 -0.56 -8.73
C PHE A 14 4.65 -0.55 -10.18
N TYR A 15 3.68 0.31 -10.50
CA TYR A 15 3.28 0.52 -11.90
C TYR A 15 2.76 1.95 -12.12
N ALA A 16 3.31 2.65 -13.10
CA ALA A 16 2.85 3.95 -13.61
C ALA A 16 2.51 5.04 -12.55
N GLY A 17 3.09 4.97 -11.35
CA GLY A 17 2.84 5.90 -10.24
C GLY A 17 2.00 5.34 -9.09
N ASP A 18 1.53 4.11 -9.19
CA ASP A 18 0.84 3.42 -8.10
C ASP A 18 1.79 2.43 -7.42
N ILE A 19 1.82 2.46 -6.09
CA ILE A 19 2.54 1.52 -5.23
C ILE A 19 1.52 0.62 -4.56
N LEU A 20 1.61 -0.66 -4.83
CA LEU A 20 0.84 -1.69 -4.15
C LEU A 20 1.73 -2.41 -3.14
N VAL A 21 1.35 -2.44 -1.87
CA VAL A 21 2.08 -3.11 -0.80
C VAL A 21 1.20 -4.16 -0.13
N PHE A 22 1.67 -5.40 -0.15
CA PHE A 22 1.09 -6.51 0.58
C PHE A 22 1.82 -6.66 1.92
N CYS A 23 1.08 -6.52 3.02
CA CYS A 23 1.60 -6.75 4.36
C CYS A 23 0.63 -7.61 5.17
N ARG A 24 1.15 -8.28 6.20
CA ARG A 24 0.30 -8.91 7.20
C ARG A 24 -0.37 -7.80 8.02
N GLY A 25 -1.63 -7.97 8.42
CA GLY A 25 -2.39 -6.99 9.22
C GLY A 25 -1.90 -6.77 10.67
N ASN A 26 -0.58 -6.78 10.90
CA ASN A 26 0.05 -6.51 12.18
C ASN A 26 0.39 -5.01 12.29
N THR A 27 0.35 -4.47 13.52
CA THR A 27 0.59 -3.05 13.76
C THR A 27 2.02 -2.64 13.40
N THR A 28 3.00 -3.50 13.69
CA THR A 28 4.42 -3.24 13.38
C THR A 28 4.69 -3.16 11.89
N GLY A 29 4.16 -4.09 11.09
CA GLY A 29 4.30 -4.05 9.63
C GLY A 29 3.59 -2.84 9.04
N LEU A 30 2.43 -2.47 9.60
CA LEU A 30 1.71 -1.28 9.18
C LEU A 30 2.49 0.02 9.42
N MET A 31 3.15 0.14 10.58
CA MET A 31 4.02 1.29 10.88
C MET A 31 5.22 1.37 9.93
N VAL A 32 5.84 0.22 9.61
CA VAL A 32 6.93 0.16 8.63
C VAL A 32 6.45 0.59 7.25
N VAL A 33 5.28 0.07 6.84
CA VAL A 33 4.62 0.47 5.60
C VAL A 33 4.32 1.97 5.63
N MET A 34 3.78 2.54 6.71
CA MET A 34 3.57 3.99 6.82
C MET A 34 4.84 4.86 6.78
N SER A 35 6.02 4.30 7.04
CA SER A 35 7.29 5.04 6.90
C SER A 35 7.84 5.09 5.47
N LEU A 36 7.39 4.17 4.62
CA LEU A 36 7.84 4.01 3.23
C LEU A 36 7.45 5.22 2.33
N PRO A 37 6.23 5.80 2.45
CA PRO A 37 5.81 7.03 1.81
C PRO A 37 6.77 8.18 2.00
N THR A 38 7.14 8.44 3.26
CA THR A 38 8.01 9.55 3.64
C THR A 38 9.40 9.35 3.06
N LYS A 39 9.97 8.16 3.24
CA LYS A 39 11.29 7.82 2.69
C LYS A 39 11.33 7.91 1.16
N TYR A 40 10.26 7.46 0.50
CA TYR A 40 10.15 7.54 -0.95
C TYR A 40 10.01 9.00 -1.42
N GLY A 41 9.19 9.80 -0.73
CA GLY A 41 9.00 11.21 -1.01
C GLY A 41 10.28 12.03 -0.85
N ASP A 42 11.10 11.72 0.16
CA ASP A 42 12.38 12.39 0.40
C ASP A 42 13.38 12.16 -0.75
N VAL A 43 13.38 10.97 -1.36
CA VAL A 43 14.29 10.62 -2.46
C VAL A 43 13.74 11.07 -3.82
N SER A 44 12.44 10.91 -4.04
CA SER A 44 11.82 11.13 -5.36
C SER A 44 11.20 12.53 -5.53
N SER A 45 11.10 13.33 -4.46
CA SER A 45 10.30 14.57 -4.43
C SER A 45 8.83 14.39 -4.83
N GLN A 46 8.31 13.15 -4.71
CA GLN A 46 6.92 12.81 -5.04
C GLN A 46 6.08 12.76 -3.76
N LEU A 47 4.87 13.33 -3.83
CA LEU A 47 3.94 13.36 -2.70
C LEU A 47 2.87 12.28 -2.87
N ILE A 48 2.51 11.62 -1.78
CA ILE A 48 1.42 10.65 -1.78
C ILE A 48 0.09 11.37 -1.62
N ASN A 49 -0.87 10.98 -2.45
CA ASN A 49 -2.23 11.49 -2.33
C ASN A 49 -3.04 10.57 -1.40
N LEU A 50 -3.15 10.96 -0.12
CA LEU A 50 -3.87 10.21 0.91
C LEU A 50 -5.36 10.00 0.56
N GLU A 51 -6.00 10.94 -0.15
CA GLU A 51 -7.42 10.81 -0.54
C GLU A 51 -7.65 9.69 -1.57
N LYS A 52 -6.62 9.39 -2.38
CA LYS A 52 -6.65 8.31 -3.37
C LYS A 52 -6.12 7.00 -2.81
N CYS A 53 -5.47 7.03 -1.64
CA CYS A 53 -4.95 5.84 -0.99
C CYS A 53 -6.09 4.98 -0.46
N ARG A 54 -5.93 3.67 -0.66
CA ARG A 54 -6.92 2.67 -0.29
C ARG A 54 -6.25 1.53 0.43
N PHE A 55 -6.94 0.97 1.41
CA PHE A 55 -6.57 -0.31 1.98
C PHE A 55 -7.73 -1.29 1.90
N CYS A 56 -7.43 -2.55 1.66
CA CYS A 56 -8.41 -3.62 1.72
C CYS A 56 -7.91 -4.77 2.59
N SER A 57 -8.87 -5.47 3.20
CA SER A 57 -8.61 -6.64 4.02
C SER A 57 -9.61 -7.73 3.67
N SER A 58 -9.15 -8.97 3.61
CA SER A 58 -9.93 -10.07 3.07
C SER A 58 -10.62 -10.94 4.14
N SER A 59 -10.02 -10.99 5.34
CA SER A 59 -10.37 -11.91 6.43
C SER A 59 -10.01 -11.33 7.80
N MET A 60 -10.12 -10.01 7.98
CA MET A 60 -9.77 -9.36 9.24
C MET A 60 -11.03 -9.02 10.05
N PRO A 61 -10.99 -9.15 11.39
CA PRO A 61 -12.08 -8.72 12.25
C PRO A 61 -12.38 -7.23 12.08
N ALA A 62 -13.65 -6.82 12.15
CA ALA A 62 -14.06 -5.43 11.99
C ALA A 62 -13.35 -4.48 12.99
N THR A 63 -13.09 -4.95 14.21
CA THR A 63 -12.31 -4.21 15.24
C THR A 63 -10.90 -3.91 14.76
N ARG A 64 -10.26 -4.88 14.09
CA ARG A 64 -8.90 -4.74 13.56
C ARG A 64 -8.87 -3.82 12.33
N VAL A 65 -9.89 -3.90 11.48
CA VAL A 65 -10.07 -2.97 10.35
C VAL A 65 -10.23 -1.53 10.86
N ALA A 66 -11.00 -1.32 11.93
CA ALA A 66 -11.16 0.00 12.54
C ALA A 66 -9.84 0.53 13.12
N GLN A 67 -9.06 -0.32 13.80
CA GLN A 67 -7.71 0.05 14.28
C GLN A 67 -6.78 0.44 13.12
N ILE A 68 -6.76 -0.35 12.05
CA ILE A 68 -5.94 -0.06 10.86
C ILE A 68 -6.40 1.24 10.20
N ARG A 69 -7.70 1.46 10.07
CA ARG A 69 -8.25 2.71 9.55
C ARG A 69 -7.84 3.93 10.39
N ALA A 70 -7.83 3.79 11.72
CA ALA A 70 -7.40 4.85 12.61
C ALA A 70 -5.89 5.17 12.50
N ILE A 71 -5.06 4.18 12.11
CA ILE A 71 -3.62 4.37 11.93
C ILE A 71 -3.29 4.91 10.53
N LEU A 72 -3.96 4.39 9.50
CA LEU A 72 -3.69 4.73 8.10
C LEU A 72 -4.43 5.98 7.61
N GLU A 73 -5.57 6.30 8.22
CA GLU A 73 -6.51 7.34 7.75
C GLU A 73 -7.01 7.12 6.30
N PHE A 74 -6.84 5.92 5.75
CA PHE A 74 -7.22 5.59 4.38
C PHE A 74 -8.68 5.18 4.23
N SER A 75 -9.16 5.29 3.00
CA SER A 75 -10.43 4.70 2.60
C SER A 75 -10.34 3.17 2.59
N VAL A 76 -11.36 2.51 3.14
CA VAL A 76 -11.48 1.04 3.16
C VAL A 76 -12.14 0.60 1.87
N ASP A 77 -11.48 -0.26 1.10
CA ASP A 77 -12.06 -0.86 -0.10
C ASP A 77 -12.31 -2.37 0.07
N ARG A 78 -13.18 -2.94 -0.77
CA ARG A 78 -13.58 -4.35 -0.70
C ARG A 78 -12.83 -5.18 -1.75
N VAL A 79 -12.59 -6.45 -1.41
CA VAL A 79 -11.99 -7.45 -2.31
C VAL A 79 -13.12 -8.06 -3.17
N PRO A 80 -12.93 -8.36 -4.47
CA PRO A 80 -11.68 -8.31 -5.25
C PRO A 80 -11.32 -6.89 -5.72
N LEU A 81 -10.10 -6.46 -5.41
CA LEU A 81 -9.56 -5.24 -6.01
C LEU A 81 -9.02 -5.57 -7.40
N SER A 82 -9.37 -4.78 -8.40
CA SER A 82 -8.73 -4.86 -9.72
C SER A 82 -7.55 -3.89 -9.75
N TYR A 83 -6.33 -4.41 -9.88
CA TYR A 83 -5.12 -3.62 -10.12
C TYR A 83 -4.67 -3.90 -11.56
N LEU A 84 -4.63 -2.87 -12.41
CA LEU A 84 -4.29 -2.99 -13.84
C LEU A 84 -5.16 -4.00 -14.60
N CYS A 85 -6.46 -4.01 -14.33
CA CYS A 85 -7.41 -4.99 -14.86
C CYS A 85 -7.13 -6.46 -14.45
N VAL A 86 -6.18 -6.68 -13.53
CA VAL A 86 -5.95 -8.00 -12.93
C VAL A 86 -6.67 -8.05 -11.58
N PRO A 87 -7.62 -8.99 -11.40
CA PRO A 87 -8.26 -9.19 -10.10
C PRO A 87 -7.24 -9.75 -9.11
N LEU A 88 -7.04 -9.04 -8.01
CA LEU A 88 -6.18 -9.49 -6.93
C LEU A 88 -6.96 -10.44 -6.02
N PHE A 89 -6.47 -11.67 -5.93
CA PHE A 89 -7.10 -12.74 -5.17
C PHE A 89 -6.80 -12.64 -3.67
N LYS A 90 -7.77 -13.14 -2.90
CA LYS A 90 -7.78 -13.12 -1.43
C LYS A 90 -6.72 -14.08 -0.85
N GLY A 91 -5.75 -13.55 -0.11
CA GLY A 91 -4.93 -14.30 0.83
C GLY A 91 -5.47 -14.19 2.26
N GLN A 92 -5.30 -15.22 3.09
CA GLN A 92 -5.71 -15.21 4.50
C GLN A 92 -4.78 -14.29 5.31
N ASP A 93 -5.37 -13.38 6.10
CA ASP A 93 -4.67 -12.40 6.95
C ASP A 93 -3.76 -11.36 6.25
N ILE A 94 -3.95 -11.17 4.94
CA ILE A 94 -3.23 -10.14 4.17
C ILE A 94 -4.03 -8.84 4.16
N CYS A 95 -3.36 -7.74 4.52
CA CYS A 95 -3.78 -6.38 4.28
C CYS A 95 -3.06 -5.88 3.04
N MET A 96 -3.79 -5.30 2.11
CA MET A 96 -3.20 -4.68 0.95
C MET A 96 -3.39 -3.17 1.06
N VAL A 97 -2.28 -2.46 0.93
CA VAL A 97 -2.22 -1.01 0.98
C VAL A 97 -1.82 -0.52 -0.41
N CYS A 98 -2.67 0.30 -1.01
CA CYS A 98 -2.40 0.94 -2.30
C CYS A 98 -2.15 2.42 -2.06
N TRP A 99 -0.95 2.89 -2.41
CA TRP A 99 -0.64 4.31 -2.48
C TRP A 99 -0.60 4.79 -3.91
N ILE A 100 -1.24 5.93 -4.11
CA ILE A 100 -1.23 6.62 -5.39
C ILE A 100 -0.26 7.79 -5.25
N LEU A 101 0.87 7.73 -5.95
CA LEU A 101 1.82 8.83 -6.02
C LEU A 101 1.21 9.93 -6.87
N ARG A 102 1.15 11.15 -6.32
CA ARG A 102 0.88 12.33 -7.12
C ARG A 102 2.21 12.76 -7.74
N GLN A 103 2.31 12.65 -9.06
CA GLN A 103 3.32 13.40 -9.79
C GLN A 103 3.01 14.89 -9.57
N ASN A 104 3.83 15.57 -8.78
CA ASN A 104 3.86 17.02 -8.81
C ASN A 104 4.54 17.39 -10.14
N LEU A 105 3.76 17.44 -11.21
CA LEU A 105 4.23 17.95 -12.49
C LEU A 105 4.00 19.46 -12.47
N PRO A 106 5.01 20.30 -12.18
CA PRO A 106 4.97 21.64 -12.72
C PRO A 106 4.97 21.48 -14.24
N LEU A 107 3.92 21.97 -14.89
CA LEU A 107 3.85 22.14 -16.34
C LEU A 107 5.12 22.90 -16.76
N GLY A 108 6.16 22.20 -17.23
CA GLY A 108 7.42 22.86 -17.57
C GLY A 108 8.68 22.02 -17.75
N ARG A 109 8.73 20.73 -17.38
CA ARG A 109 9.90 19.88 -17.71
C ARG A 109 9.50 18.51 -18.23
N VAL A 110 9.52 18.42 -19.55
CA VAL A 110 9.58 17.18 -20.30
C VAL A 110 10.95 16.55 -20.06
N HIS A 111 11.01 15.52 -19.22
CA HIS A 111 12.10 14.54 -19.29
C HIS A 111 11.46 13.19 -19.59
N TYR A 112 11.56 12.80 -20.85
CA TYR A 112 11.32 11.43 -21.27
C TYR A 112 12.34 10.54 -20.55
N PHE A 113 11.88 9.65 -19.70
CA PHE A 113 12.66 8.47 -19.32
C PHE A 113 12.41 7.42 -20.41
N LEU A 114 13.38 7.29 -21.32
CA LEU A 114 13.60 6.09 -22.12
C LEU A 114 14.03 4.94 -21.19
#